data_AF-A0A349YCI6-F1
#
_entry.id   AF-A0A349YCI6-F1
#
_cell.length_a   1.000
_cell.length_b   1.000
_cell.length_c   1.000
_cell.angle_alpha   90.00
_cell.angle_beta   90.00
_cell.angle_gamma   90.00
#
_symmetry.space_group_name_H-M   'P 1'
#
loop_
_entity.id
_entity.type
_entity.pdbx_description
1 polymer ?
#
loop_
_entity_poly.entity_id
_entity_poly.type
_entity_poly.pdbx_seq_one_letter_code
_entity_poly.pdbx_strand_id
1 'polypeptide(L)'
;IHADDATGHAVQTTLEERVRTHPNITVLENHVGIDLITKIDTDTNHAVCCGIYVLNSIQDSVVAIQAPAVILATGGAGKSYLYTTNPDTSTGDGIAIGWRAGCSVSNMEFIQFHPTCLYHPEAKSFLISEALRGEGGMLLLPNGHRFMPDYDPRAELAPRDIVARSIDAEMKKHGVDCVYLDISHRGLEFIKTHFPNIYKRCLELGIDASIEPIPVVPAAHYTCGGLNTSLNGLTDIDGLYAVGETAHTGLHGANRLASNSLLECLVFSEQTVNHILSSTQNCLEPIKEWDESRVTDSDEEVIIAHNWDELRRFMWNYVGIVRTTKRLERAEHRLKLLEEEIRDYYSNFKVTRDLLELRNLVEVSQLIVRCALQRKESRGLHFSTDYPDLGMTASNTTCHPKA
;
A
#
# COMPACT_ATOMS: atom_id res chain seq x y z
N ILE A 1 -0.79 16.64 -20.96
CA ILE A 1 -2.04 15.87 -20.82
C ILE A 1 -2.95 16.73 -19.94
N HIS A 2 -3.95 17.42 -20.53
CA HIS A 2 -4.98 18.13 -19.76
C HIS A 2 -6.16 17.17 -19.66
N ALA A 3 -6.32 16.51 -18.52
CA ALA A 3 -7.35 15.51 -18.29
C ALA A 3 -7.91 15.67 -16.87
N ASP A 4 -8.54 16.82 -16.61
CA ASP A 4 -9.33 17.18 -15.41
C ASP A 4 -9.02 16.35 -14.14
N ASP A 5 -10.04 15.76 -13.51
CA ASP A 5 -9.97 14.92 -12.30
C ASP A 5 -9.61 13.44 -12.59
N ALA A 6 -9.24 13.11 -13.84
CA ALA A 6 -9.06 11.73 -14.32
C ALA A 6 -7.68 11.46 -14.96
N THR A 7 -6.65 12.22 -14.58
CA THR A 7 -5.30 12.09 -15.18
C THR A 7 -4.75 10.66 -15.11
N GLY A 8 -4.95 9.94 -14.00
CA GLY A 8 -4.49 8.56 -13.85
C GLY A 8 -5.13 7.59 -14.85
N HIS A 9 -6.43 7.74 -15.10
CA HIS A 9 -7.17 6.88 -16.04
C HIS A 9 -6.71 7.09 -17.49
N ALA A 10 -6.47 8.33 -17.90
CA ALA A 10 -5.96 8.64 -19.24
C ALA A 10 -4.57 8.06 -19.48
N VAL A 11 -3.67 8.17 -18.48
CA VAL A 11 -2.32 7.60 -18.56
C VAL A 11 -2.37 6.08 -18.62
N GLN A 12 -3.14 5.44 -17.72
CA GLN A 12 -3.26 3.99 -17.67
C GLN A 12 -3.81 3.40 -18.97
N THR A 13 -4.93 3.94 -19.49
CA THR A 13 -5.57 3.44 -20.71
C THR A 13 -4.61 3.50 -21.90
N THR A 14 -3.88 4.61 -22.04
CA THR A 14 -2.89 4.78 -23.12
C THR A 14 -1.76 3.76 -23.02
N LEU A 15 -1.23 3.52 -21.82
CA LEU A 15 -0.15 2.55 -21.61
C LEU A 15 -0.63 1.11 -21.83
N GLU A 16 -1.82 0.77 -21.36
CA GLU A 16 -2.42 -0.56 -21.52
C GLU A 16 -2.60 -0.92 -22.99
N GLU A 17 -3.16 -0.02 -23.80
CA GLU A 17 -3.34 -0.24 -25.25
C GLU A 17 -2.00 -0.51 -25.95
N ARG A 18 -0.95 0.24 -25.58
CA ARG A 18 0.40 0.06 -26.13
C ARG A 18 1.02 -1.26 -25.72
N VAL A 19 0.88 -1.65 -24.45
CA VAL A 19 1.40 -2.91 -23.90
C VAL A 19 0.74 -4.10 -24.58
N ARG A 20 -0.60 -4.11 -24.70
CA ARG A 20 -1.35 -5.23 -25.28
C ARG A 20 -1.10 -5.45 -26.78
N THR A 21 -0.68 -4.41 -27.50
CA THR A 21 -0.45 -4.46 -28.96
C THR A 21 1.02 -4.67 -29.33
N HIS A 22 1.94 -4.67 -28.36
CA HIS A 22 3.36 -4.76 -28.63
C HIS A 22 3.81 -6.22 -28.86
N PRO A 23 4.48 -6.55 -29.98
CA PRO A 23 4.79 -7.94 -30.35
C PRO A 23 5.78 -8.65 -29.41
N ASN A 24 6.60 -7.88 -28.69
CA ASN A 24 7.60 -8.42 -27.75
C ASN A 24 7.13 -8.39 -26.28
N ILE A 25 5.86 -8.05 -26.01
CA ILE A 25 5.32 -8.06 -24.65
C ILE A 25 4.26 -9.15 -24.56
N THR A 26 4.43 -10.04 -23.59
CA THR A 26 3.41 -11.04 -23.24
C THR A 26 2.77 -10.62 -21.92
N VAL A 27 1.44 -10.43 -21.93
CA VAL A 27 0.67 -10.08 -20.73
C VAL A 27 0.05 -11.36 -20.17
N LEU A 28 0.41 -11.69 -18.94
CA LEU A 28 -0.15 -12.84 -18.21
C LEU A 28 -1.10 -12.32 -17.12
N GLU A 29 -2.40 -12.28 -17.42
CA GLU A 29 -3.44 -11.90 -16.45
C GLU A 29 -3.80 -13.09 -15.55
N ASN A 30 -4.29 -12.83 -14.33
CA ASN A 30 -4.64 -13.88 -13.36
C ASN A 30 -3.43 -14.75 -12.96
N HIS A 31 -2.25 -14.12 -12.90
CA HIS A 31 -0.99 -14.71 -12.51
C HIS A 31 -0.46 -13.98 -11.27
N VAL A 32 -0.24 -14.71 -10.17
CA VAL A 32 0.15 -14.15 -8.87
C VAL A 32 1.59 -14.54 -8.58
N GLY A 33 2.47 -13.58 -8.37
CA GLY A 33 3.85 -13.85 -7.96
C GLY A 33 3.90 -14.48 -6.58
N ILE A 34 4.64 -15.59 -6.43
CA ILE A 34 4.76 -16.33 -5.18
C ILE A 34 6.02 -15.95 -4.44
N ASP A 35 7.17 -16.26 -5.05
CA ASP A 35 8.50 -16.03 -4.49
C ASP A 35 9.55 -15.99 -5.61
N LEU A 36 10.63 -15.24 -5.39
CA LEU A 36 11.74 -15.14 -6.34
C LEU A 36 12.59 -16.40 -6.31
N ILE A 37 13.17 -16.71 -7.48
CA ILE A 37 14.14 -17.78 -7.64
C ILE A 37 15.51 -17.15 -7.61
N THR A 38 16.25 -17.35 -6.50
CA THR A 38 17.59 -16.79 -6.31
C THR A 38 18.65 -17.88 -6.25
N LYS A 39 19.88 -17.53 -6.65
CA LYS A 39 21.09 -18.34 -6.48
C LYS A 39 22.19 -17.48 -5.88
N ILE A 40 23.15 -18.11 -5.22
CA ILE A 40 24.39 -17.44 -4.81
C ILE A 40 25.39 -17.58 -5.95
N ASP A 41 25.86 -16.45 -6.47
CA ASP A 41 26.99 -16.39 -7.39
C ASP A 41 28.26 -16.82 -6.64
N THR A 42 28.95 -17.84 -7.14
CA THR A 42 30.12 -18.42 -6.46
C THR A 42 31.35 -17.51 -6.47
N ASP A 43 31.44 -16.61 -7.44
CA ASP A 43 32.59 -15.73 -7.62
C ASP A 43 32.44 -14.45 -6.78
N THR A 44 31.23 -13.89 -6.73
CA THR A 44 30.93 -12.66 -5.98
C THR A 44 30.38 -12.91 -4.57
N ASN A 45 29.89 -14.12 -4.30
CA ASN A 45 29.15 -14.49 -3.09
C ASN A 45 27.90 -13.62 -2.86
N HIS A 46 27.33 -13.05 -3.93
CA HIS A 46 26.11 -12.26 -3.92
C HIS A 46 24.91 -13.10 -4.38
N ALA A 47 23.72 -12.75 -3.89
CA ALA A 47 22.48 -13.33 -4.40
C ALA A 47 22.15 -12.73 -5.77
N VAL A 48 21.81 -13.59 -6.72
CA VAL A 48 21.38 -13.25 -8.09
C VAL A 48 19.96 -13.77 -8.29
N CYS A 49 19.09 -12.91 -8.79
CA CYS A 49 17.74 -13.27 -9.20
C CYS A 49 17.76 -13.94 -10.58
N CYS A 50 17.12 -15.10 -10.68
CA CYS A 50 17.06 -15.92 -11.89
C CYS A 50 15.63 -16.05 -12.44
N GLY A 51 14.63 -15.53 -11.74
CA GLY A 51 13.24 -15.70 -12.12
C GLY A 51 12.28 -15.61 -10.94
N ILE A 52 11.06 -16.08 -11.16
CA ILE A 52 9.96 -16.02 -10.18
C ILE A 52 9.05 -17.23 -10.34
N TYR A 53 8.55 -17.77 -9.22
CA TYR A 53 7.43 -18.70 -9.22
C TYR A 53 6.12 -17.94 -9.25
N VAL A 54 5.19 -18.39 -10.10
CA VAL A 54 3.92 -17.69 -10.35
C VAL A 54 2.78 -18.69 -10.30
N LEU A 55 1.74 -18.39 -9.52
CA LEU A 55 0.49 -19.14 -9.54
C LEU A 55 -0.35 -18.71 -10.73
N ASN A 56 -0.59 -19.61 -11.67
CA ASN A 56 -1.60 -19.42 -12.71
C ASN A 56 -2.98 -19.75 -12.11
N SER A 57 -3.77 -18.72 -11.81
CA SER A 57 -5.07 -18.88 -11.13
C SER A 57 -6.15 -19.51 -12.02
N ILE A 58 -5.93 -19.60 -13.34
CA ILE A 58 -6.87 -20.23 -14.28
C ILE A 58 -6.64 -21.74 -14.34
N GLN A 59 -5.38 -22.16 -14.29
CA GLN A 59 -4.98 -23.56 -14.38
C GLN A 59 -4.78 -24.22 -13.01
N ASP A 60 -4.81 -23.43 -11.94
CA ASP A 60 -4.54 -23.84 -10.56
C ASP A 60 -3.19 -24.59 -10.44
N SER A 61 -2.16 -23.98 -11.02
CA SER A 61 -0.82 -24.58 -11.11
C SER A 61 0.26 -23.52 -10.96
N VAL A 62 1.34 -23.85 -10.28
CA VAL A 62 2.52 -22.98 -10.20
C VAL A 62 3.45 -23.21 -11.40
N VAL A 63 3.90 -22.12 -12.01
CA VAL A 63 4.88 -22.12 -13.10
C VAL A 63 6.13 -21.35 -12.71
N ALA A 64 7.30 -21.86 -13.14
CA ALA A 64 8.57 -21.18 -12.96
C ALA A 64 8.89 -20.33 -14.19
N ILE A 65 9.07 -19.02 -14.02
CA ILE A 65 9.41 -18.09 -15.11
C ILE A 65 10.86 -17.64 -14.93
N GLN A 66 11.74 -18.11 -15.82
CA GLN A 66 13.14 -17.69 -15.86
C GLN A 66 13.27 -16.33 -16.52
N ALA A 67 14.05 -15.43 -15.93
CA ALA A 67 14.36 -14.13 -16.51
C ALA A 67 15.75 -13.64 -16.10
N PRO A 68 16.51 -12.97 -16.99
CA PRO A 68 17.79 -12.38 -16.64
C PRO A 68 17.66 -11.14 -15.75
N ALA A 69 16.49 -10.50 -15.75
CA ALA A 69 16.14 -9.38 -14.88
C ALA A 69 14.66 -9.47 -14.48
N VAL A 70 14.38 -9.23 -13.20
CA VAL A 70 13.01 -9.18 -12.66
C VAL A 70 12.76 -7.80 -12.07
N ILE A 71 11.64 -7.18 -12.44
CA ILE A 71 11.23 -5.87 -11.91
C ILE A 71 9.95 -6.04 -11.08
N LEU A 72 10.02 -5.69 -9.79
CA LEU A 72 8.87 -5.61 -8.90
C LEU A 72 8.23 -4.21 -9.01
N ALA A 73 7.05 -4.16 -9.64
CA ALA A 73 6.25 -2.95 -9.82
C ALA A 73 4.82 -3.13 -9.27
N THR A 74 4.71 -3.74 -8.09
CA THR A 74 3.45 -4.31 -7.54
C THR A 74 2.56 -3.31 -6.79
N GLY A 75 2.94 -2.04 -6.72
CA GLY A 75 2.24 -1.05 -5.91
C GLY A 75 2.56 -1.14 -4.41
N GLY A 76 1.72 -0.53 -3.57
CA GLY A 76 1.93 -0.47 -2.13
C GLY A 76 1.20 -1.54 -1.32
N ALA A 77 1.23 -1.35 0.01
CA ALA A 77 0.67 -2.25 1.02
C ALA A 77 -0.57 -1.66 1.72
N GLY A 78 -1.30 -0.74 1.07
CA GLY A 78 -2.44 -0.06 1.68
C GLY A 78 -3.59 -0.97 2.08
N LYS A 79 -3.67 -2.18 1.52
CA LYS A 79 -4.71 -3.16 1.86
C LYS A 79 -4.52 -3.80 3.24
N SER A 80 -3.34 -3.64 3.86
CA SER A 80 -3.10 -4.01 5.27
C SER A 80 -4.01 -3.28 6.27
N TYR A 81 -4.68 -2.20 5.86
CA TYR A 81 -5.61 -1.44 6.70
C TYR A 81 -7.07 -1.69 6.32
N LEU A 82 -7.95 -1.63 7.32
CA LEU A 82 -9.40 -1.78 7.16
C LEU A 82 -9.99 -0.78 6.16
N TYR A 83 -9.62 0.48 6.29
CA TYR A 83 -10.01 1.53 5.34
C TYR A 83 -8.82 1.86 4.44
N THR A 84 -9.03 1.71 3.14
CA THR A 84 -8.04 2.05 2.11
C THR A 84 -8.72 2.67 0.91
N THR A 85 -8.01 3.57 0.25
CA THR A 85 -8.41 4.15 -1.06
C THR A 85 -7.84 3.34 -2.22
N ASN A 86 -7.06 2.30 -1.91
CA ASN A 86 -6.40 1.47 -2.89
C ASN A 86 -7.34 0.36 -3.40
N PRO A 87 -7.08 -0.19 -4.61
CA PRO A 87 -7.75 -1.38 -5.09
C PRO A 87 -7.47 -2.58 -4.17
N ASP A 88 -8.26 -3.64 -4.35
CA ASP A 88 -8.13 -4.87 -3.56
C ASP A 88 -6.74 -5.53 -3.71
N THR A 89 -6.04 -5.25 -4.82
CA THR A 89 -4.72 -5.80 -5.16
C THR A 89 -3.52 -5.09 -4.51
N SER A 90 -3.72 -4.07 -3.66
CA SER A 90 -2.60 -3.37 -3.00
C SER A 90 -2.16 -4.04 -1.69
N THR A 91 -1.82 -5.32 -1.80
CA THR A 91 -1.50 -6.26 -0.71
C THR A 91 -0.03 -6.25 -0.31
N GLY A 92 0.83 -5.48 -1.00
CA GLY A 92 2.25 -5.37 -0.69
C GLY A 92 3.08 -6.57 -1.15
N ASP A 93 2.60 -7.35 -2.12
CA ASP A 93 3.20 -8.61 -2.54
C ASP A 93 4.67 -8.49 -2.91
N GLY A 94 5.04 -7.52 -3.74
CA GLY A 94 6.44 -7.34 -4.15
C GLY A 94 7.35 -6.99 -2.98
N ILE A 95 6.88 -6.24 -1.99
CA ILE A 95 7.66 -5.93 -0.77
C ILE A 95 7.93 -7.23 0.00
N ALA A 96 6.90 -8.07 0.18
CA ALA A 96 7.01 -9.34 0.88
C ALA A 96 7.94 -10.32 0.12
N ILE A 97 7.72 -10.47 -1.18
CA ILE A 97 8.53 -11.31 -2.08
C ILE A 97 10.02 -10.90 -2.04
N GLY A 98 10.31 -9.60 -2.17
CA GLY A 98 11.68 -9.09 -2.10
C GLY A 98 12.31 -9.28 -0.71
N TRP A 99 11.55 -9.03 0.36
CA TRP A 99 12.00 -9.25 1.72
C TRP A 99 12.40 -10.72 1.97
N ARG A 100 11.57 -11.68 1.56
CA ARG A 100 11.88 -13.12 1.69
C ARG A 100 13.07 -13.55 0.86
N ALA A 101 13.29 -12.90 -0.29
CA ALA A 101 14.46 -13.15 -1.12
C ALA A 101 15.77 -12.62 -0.52
N GLY A 102 15.69 -11.71 0.47
CA GLY A 102 16.86 -11.15 1.16
C GLY A 102 17.05 -9.64 0.99
N CYS A 103 16.11 -8.92 0.37
CA CYS A 103 16.20 -7.47 0.25
C CYS A 103 15.92 -6.76 1.59
N SER A 104 16.67 -5.70 1.84
CA SER A 104 16.41 -4.73 2.88
C SER A 104 15.22 -3.84 2.52
N VAL A 105 14.50 -3.41 3.55
CA VAL A 105 13.28 -2.61 3.45
C VAL A 105 13.41 -1.41 4.37
N SER A 106 12.99 -0.23 3.93
CA SER A 106 13.00 0.96 4.78
C SER A 106 11.66 1.65 4.86
N ASN A 107 11.47 2.42 5.93
CA ASN A 107 10.43 3.45 6.04
C ASN A 107 8.97 2.93 5.97
N MET A 108 8.74 1.66 6.29
CA MET A 108 7.41 1.03 6.23
C MET A 108 6.42 1.65 7.22
N GLU A 109 6.88 2.34 8.26
CA GLU A 109 6.03 3.06 9.20
C GLU A 109 5.37 4.31 8.59
N PHE A 110 5.88 4.82 7.46
CA PHE A 110 5.35 6.00 6.78
C PHE A 110 4.23 5.63 5.79
N ILE A 111 3.07 5.29 6.35
CA ILE A 111 1.84 5.05 5.58
C ILE A 111 1.04 6.35 5.53
N GLN A 112 0.77 6.84 4.33
CA GLN A 112 -0.03 8.04 4.14
C GLN A 112 -1.51 7.69 4.23
N PHE A 113 -2.24 8.41 5.09
CA PHE A 113 -3.69 8.33 5.18
C PHE A 113 -4.31 9.52 4.45
N HIS A 114 -5.27 9.26 3.56
CA HIS A 114 -6.15 10.27 3.01
C HIS A 114 -7.26 10.57 4.03
N PRO A 115 -7.56 11.83 4.37
CA PRO A 115 -8.47 12.17 5.46
C PRO A 115 -9.94 11.86 5.14
N THR A 116 -10.31 11.94 3.86
CA THR A 116 -11.71 11.87 3.43
C THR A 116 -11.91 10.76 2.40
N CYS A 117 -12.14 9.54 2.88
CA CYS A 117 -12.68 8.42 2.09
C CYS A 117 -14.16 8.26 2.42
N LEU A 118 -15.00 8.01 1.41
CA LEU A 118 -16.43 7.81 1.60
C LEU A 118 -16.69 6.61 2.50
N TYR A 119 -17.37 6.83 3.62
CA TYR A 119 -17.76 5.79 4.55
C TYR A 119 -19.18 5.30 4.21
N HIS A 120 -19.28 4.20 3.46
CA HIS A 120 -20.56 3.58 3.12
C HIS A 120 -20.35 2.07 2.86
N PRO A 121 -21.27 1.18 3.27
CA PRO A 121 -21.10 -0.29 3.12
C PRO A 121 -20.82 -0.74 1.67
N GLU A 122 -21.42 -0.05 0.71
CA GLU A 122 -21.24 -0.32 -0.73
C GLU A 122 -20.17 0.58 -1.40
N ALA A 123 -19.63 1.56 -0.68
CA ALA A 123 -18.50 2.35 -1.15
C ALA A 123 -17.20 1.65 -0.75
N LYS A 124 -16.70 0.76 -1.61
CA LYS A 124 -15.42 0.07 -1.41
C LYS A 124 -14.29 1.02 -0.94
N SER A 125 -13.74 1.79 -1.89
CA SER A 125 -12.52 2.60 -1.71
C SER A 125 -12.67 3.98 -2.39
N PHE A 126 -13.83 4.63 -2.26
CA PHE A 126 -14.09 5.88 -3.01
C PHE A 126 -13.53 7.10 -2.28
N LEU A 127 -12.52 7.73 -2.88
CA LEU A 127 -11.87 8.92 -2.33
C LEU A 127 -12.73 10.17 -2.58
N ILE A 128 -12.97 10.95 -1.53
CA ILE A 128 -13.58 12.28 -1.64
C ILE A 128 -12.46 13.32 -1.72
N SER A 129 -12.31 13.98 -2.88
CA SER A 129 -11.16 14.82 -3.19
C SER A 129 -10.92 15.93 -2.16
N GLU A 130 -9.66 16.17 -1.84
CA GLU A 130 -9.19 17.30 -1.03
C GLU A 130 -9.64 18.66 -1.59
N ALA A 131 -9.89 18.74 -2.89
CA ALA A 131 -10.45 19.93 -3.53
C ALA A 131 -11.81 20.34 -2.94
N LEU A 132 -12.64 19.42 -2.42
CA LEU A 132 -13.90 19.78 -1.74
C LEU A 132 -13.63 20.65 -0.50
N ARG A 133 -12.60 20.32 0.29
CA ARG A 133 -12.19 21.15 1.44
C ARG A 133 -11.65 22.49 0.97
N GLY A 134 -10.87 22.50 -0.11
CA GLY A 134 -10.40 23.71 -0.79
C GLY A 134 -11.53 24.66 -1.20
N GLU A 135 -12.66 24.09 -1.63
CA GLU A 135 -13.87 24.81 -2.01
C GLU A 135 -14.83 25.07 -0.84
N GLY A 136 -14.34 25.04 0.41
CA GLY A 136 -15.12 25.42 1.59
C GLY A 136 -15.83 24.28 2.30
N GLY A 137 -15.58 23.01 1.92
CA GLY A 137 -16.13 21.86 2.61
C GLY A 137 -15.70 21.83 4.08
N MET A 138 -16.67 21.68 4.99
CA MET A 138 -16.48 21.71 6.43
C MET A 138 -16.49 20.30 7.03
N LEU A 139 -15.59 20.01 7.96
CA LEU A 139 -15.57 18.73 8.67
C LEU A 139 -16.36 18.82 9.97
N LEU A 140 -17.40 17.99 10.08
CA LEU A 140 -18.40 18.02 11.14
C LEU A 140 -18.45 16.70 11.91
N LEU A 141 -18.67 16.80 13.21
CA LEU A 141 -19.10 15.68 14.05
C LEU A 141 -20.58 15.32 13.77
N PRO A 142 -21.06 14.13 14.17
CA PRO A 142 -22.47 13.75 14.00
C PRO A 142 -23.47 14.71 14.65
N ASN A 143 -23.04 15.49 15.65
CA ASN A 143 -23.85 16.52 16.29
C ASN A 143 -23.84 17.88 15.56
N GLY A 144 -23.17 17.98 14.40
CA GLY A 144 -23.02 19.20 13.60
C GLY A 144 -21.87 20.13 14.02
N HIS A 145 -21.08 19.78 15.04
CA HIS A 145 -19.95 20.60 15.47
C HIS A 145 -18.81 20.57 14.45
N ARG A 146 -18.36 21.75 14.00
CA ARG A 146 -17.18 21.91 13.13
C ARG A 146 -15.92 21.88 13.98
N PHE A 147 -15.21 20.75 13.97
CA PHE A 147 -14.14 20.48 14.92
C PHE A 147 -12.74 20.90 14.45
N MET A 148 -12.49 21.05 13.15
CA MET A 148 -11.14 21.37 12.66
C MET A 148 -10.52 22.66 13.24
N PRO A 149 -11.27 23.75 13.48
CA PRO A 149 -10.75 24.94 14.17
C PRO A 149 -10.22 24.69 15.59
N ASP A 150 -10.63 23.61 16.25
CA ASP A 150 -10.15 23.23 17.59
C ASP A 150 -8.72 22.64 17.54
N TYR A 151 -8.27 22.19 16.36
CA TYR A 151 -6.97 21.53 16.16
C TYR A 151 -5.95 22.41 15.44
N ASP A 152 -6.37 23.16 14.42
CA ASP A 152 -5.47 23.95 13.58
C ASP A 152 -6.16 25.24 13.10
N PRO A 153 -5.51 26.41 13.17
CA PRO A 153 -6.10 27.67 12.69
C PRO A 153 -6.40 27.68 11.19
N ARG A 154 -5.77 26.80 10.39
CA ARG A 154 -6.07 26.62 8.96
C ARG A 154 -7.33 25.78 8.72
N ALA A 155 -7.88 25.18 9.77
CA ALA A 155 -9.06 24.32 9.75
C ALA A 155 -8.95 23.22 8.66
N GLU A 156 -9.94 23.08 7.76
CA GLU A 156 -9.97 22.06 6.72
C GLU A 156 -8.88 22.23 5.65
N LEU A 157 -8.17 23.36 5.63
CA LEU A 157 -7.01 23.62 4.76
C LEU A 157 -5.67 23.27 5.43
N ALA A 158 -5.69 22.72 6.64
CA ALA A 158 -4.48 22.18 7.26
C ALA A 158 -3.88 21.04 6.41
N PRO A 159 -2.56 20.79 6.53
CA PRO A 159 -1.92 19.63 5.93
C PRO A 159 -2.66 18.31 6.19
N ARG A 160 -2.62 17.43 5.19
CA ARG A 160 -3.34 16.15 5.15
C ARG A 160 -3.19 15.32 6.42
N ASP A 161 -1.98 15.25 6.95
CA ASP A 161 -1.66 14.48 8.14
C ASP A 161 -2.27 15.08 9.42
N ILE A 162 -2.39 16.41 9.50
CA ILE A 162 -3.11 17.09 10.59
C ILE A 162 -4.60 16.79 10.50
N VAL A 163 -5.21 16.96 9.33
CA VAL A 163 -6.65 16.69 9.13
C VAL A 163 -6.97 15.22 9.46
N ALA A 164 -6.17 14.27 8.96
CA ALA A 164 -6.36 12.86 9.25
C ALA A 164 -6.21 12.54 10.75
N ARG A 165 -5.23 13.14 11.45
CA ARG A 165 -5.06 13.00 12.91
C ARG A 165 -6.25 13.57 13.68
N SER A 166 -6.76 14.73 13.28
CA SER A 166 -7.93 15.35 13.91
C SER A 166 -9.18 14.49 13.76
N ILE A 167 -9.43 13.93 12.56
CA ILE A 167 -10.55 13.00 12.34
C ILE A 167 -10.39 11.74 13.20
N ASP A 168 -9.21 11.11 13.18
CA ASP A 168 -8.93 9.90 13.97
C ASP A 168 -9.11 10.15 15.48
N ALA A 169 -8.66 11.31 15.98
CA ALA A 169 -8.82 11.71 17.37
C ALA A 169 -10.30 11.89 17.74
N GLU A 170 -11.08 12.60 16.93
CA GLU A 170 -12.50 12.83 17.17
C GLU A 170 -13.31 11.52 17.09
N MET A 171 -13.05 10.66 16.10
CA MET A 171 -13.69 9.35 16.00
C MET A 171 -13.44 8.50 17.25
N LYS A 172 -12.19 8.42 17.73
CA LYS A 172 -11.81 7.67 18.93
C LYS A 172 -12.38 8.27 20.22
N LYS A 173 -12.39 9.61 20.33
CA LYS A 173 -12.89 10.34 21.50
C LYS A 173 -14.40 10.19 21.67
N HIS A 174 -15.14 10.21 20.57
CA HIS A 174 -16.60 10.14 20.58
C HIS A 174 -17.15 8.73 20.35
N GLY A 175 -16.31 7.77 19.94
CA GLY A 175 -16.73 6.39 19.65
C GLY A 175 -17.65 6.32 18.44
N VAL A 176 -17.39 7.13 17.41
CA VAL A 176 -18.21 7.23 16.20
C VAL A 176 -17.50 6.57 15.02
N ASP A 177 -18.28 5.95 14.13
CA ASP A 177 -17.73 5.18 13.00
C ASP A 177 -17.20 6.06 11.86
N CYS A 178 -17.69 7.29 11.75
CA CYS A 178 -17.26 8.28 10.77
C CYS A 178 -17.50 9.72 11.27
N VAL A 179 -16.91 10.67 10.55
CA VAL A 179 -17.26 12.09 10.62
C VAL A 179 -17.91 12.50 9.29
N TYR A 180 -18.29 13.76 9.15
CA TYR A 180 -18.99 14.22 7.95
C TYR A 180 -18.26 15.36 7.26
N LEU A 181 -18.25 15.35 5.93
CA LEU A 181 -17.78 16.46 5.10
C LEU A 181 -18.97 17.15 4.45
N ASP A 182 -19.23 18.39 4.85
CA ASP A 182 -20.36 19.18 4.37
C ASP A 182 -19.94 20.27 3.38
N ILE A 183 -20.47 20.19 2.16
CA ILE A 183 -20.31 21.18 1.09
C ILE A 183 -21.68 21.73 0.61
N SER A 184 -22.78 21.34 1.27
CA SER A 184 -24.16 21.63 0.86
C SER A 184 -24.43 23.13 0.70
N HIS A 185 -23.78 23.96 1.52
CA HIS A 185 -23.88 25.42 1.47
C HIS A 185 -23.42 26.06 0.14
N ARG A 186 -22.66 25.35 -0.71
CA ARG A 186 -22.29 25.83 -2.06
C ARG A 186 -23.42 25.66 -3.08
N GLY A 187 -24.40 24.81 -2.80
CA GLY A 187 -25.53 24.52 -3.65
C GLY A 187 -25.24 23.53 -4.80
N LEU A 188 -26.32 22.98 -5.35
CA LEU A 188 -26.31 21.89 -6.33
C LEU A 188 -25.50 22.20 -7.60
N GLU A 189 -25.71 23.35 -8.22
CA GLU A 189 -25.08 23.71 -9.50
C GLU A 189 -23.56 23.81 -9.37
N PHE A 190 -23.07 24.36 -8.24
CA PHE A 190 -21.64 24.43 -7.97
C PHE A 190 -21.03 23.04 -7.87
N ILE A 191 -21.66 22.15 -7.09
CA ILE A 191 -21.19 20.79 -6.83
C ILE A 191 -21.20 19.95 -8.11
N LYS A 192 -22.27 20.00 -8.90
CA LYS A 192 -22.36 19.29 -10.19
C LYS A 192 -21.31 19.75 -11.19
N THR A 193 -20.99 21.04 -11.19
CA THR A 193 -20.01 21.62 -12.13
C THR A 193 -18.58 21.26 -11.74
N HIS A 194 -18.22 21.41 -10.46
CA HIS A 194 -16.83 21.24 -10.00
C HIS A 194 -16.49 19.81 -9.59
N PHE A 195 -17.48 19.03 -9.15
CA PHE A 195 -17.30 17.68 -8.61
C PHE A 195 -18.32 16.67 -9.16
N PRO A 196 -18.51 16.58 -10.50
CA PRO A 196 -19.55 15.76 -11.11
C PRO A 196 -19.44 14.28 -10.72
N ASN A 197 -18.22 13.74 -10.69
CA ASN A 197 -17.96 12.34 -10.36
C ASN A 197 -18.28 12.03 -8.89
N ILE A 198 -17.89 12.91 -7.96
CA ILE A 198 -18.18 12.76 -6.53
C ILE A 198 -19.69 12.89 -6.29
N TYR A 199 -20.34 13.89 -6.88
CA TYR A 199 -21.79 14.07 -6.75
C TYR A 199 -22.57 12.85 -7.26
N LYS A 200 -22.26 12.39 -8.48
CA LYS A 200 -22.87 11.19 -9.06
C LYS A 200 -22.69 9.98 -8.16
N ARG A 201 -21.47 9.75 -7.66
CA ARG A 201 -21.17 8.59 -6.83
C ARG A 201 -21.88 8.63 -5.47
N CYS A 202 -21.95 9.80 -4.83
CA CYS A 202 -22.70 9.95 -3.58
C CYS A 202 -24.20 9.67 -3.83
N LEU A 203 -24.75 10.22 -4.91
CA LEU A 203 -26.17 10.06 -5.24
C LEU A 203 -26.55 8.60 -5.56
N GLU A 204 -25.68 7.85 -6.25
CA GLU A 204 -25.84 6.40 -6.47
C GLU A 204 -25.97 5.61 -5.16
N LEU A 205 -25.40 6.14 -4.07
CA LEU A 205 -25.42 5.53 -2.74
C LEU A 205 -26.46 6.20 -1.82
N GLY A 206 -27.37 7.00 -2.39
CA GLY A 206 -28.45 7.66 -1.66
C GLY A 206 -28.02 8.86 -0.82
N ILE A 207 -26.84 9.43 -1.08
CA ILE A 207 -26.31 10.61 -0.38
C ILE A 207 -26.35 11.81 -1.34
N ASP A 208 -27.22 12.78 -1.07
CA ASP A 208 -27.24 14.02 -1.85
C ASP A 208 -26.37 15.09 -1.20
N ALA A 209 -25.10 15.15 -1.64
CA ALA A 209 -24.08 16.07 -1.14
C ALA A 209 -24.46 17.57 -1.26
N SER A 210 -25.52 17.92 -1.99
CA SER A 210 -26.02 19.30 -2.10
C SER A 210 -26.97 19.71 -0.98
N ILE A 211 -27.49 18.74 -0.22
CA ILE A 211 -28.45 18.98 0.87
C ILE A 211 -28.02 18.36 2.20
N GLU A 212 -27.17 17.33 2.19
CA GLU A 212 -26.69 16.66 3.40
C GLU A 212 -25.17 16.42 3.40
N PRO A 213 -24.54 16.33 4.60
CA PRO A 213 -23.11 16.04 4.72
C PRO A 213 -22.72 14.63 4.27
N ILE A 214 -21.55 14.47 3.63
CA ILE A 214 -21.02 13.18 3.17
C ILE A 214 -20.32 12.45 4.33
N PRO A 215 -20.68 11.21 4.68
CA PRO A 215 -19.96 10.43 5.69
C PRO A 215 -18.56 10.07 5.20
N VAL A 216 -17.54 10.37 6.01
CA VAL A 216 -16.13 10.16 5.65
C VAL A 216 -15.30 9.58 6.80
N VAL A 217 -14.30 8.79 6.43
CA VAL A 217 -13.29 8.20 7.32
C VAL A 217 -11.90 8.37 6.72
N PRO A 218 -10.83 8.49 7.53
CA PRO A 218 -9.49 8.42 6.99
C PRO A 218 -9.19 7.02 6.45
N ALA A 219 -8.38 6.92 5.41
CA ALA A 219 -8.07 5.65 4.77
C ALA A 219 -6.62 5.60 4.31
N ALA A 220 -5.97 4.45 4.44
CA ALA A 220 -4.64 4.23 3.90
C ALA A 220 -4.64 4.51 2.38
N HIS A 221 -3.58 5.14 1.90
CA HIS A 221 -3.56 5.68 0.54
C HIS A 221 -2.24 5.49 -0.18
N TYR A 222 -1.11 5.59 0.52
CA TYR A 222 0.21 5.42 -0.10
C TYR A 222 1.24 4.89 0.88
N THR A 223 2.13 4.05 0.39
CA THR A 223 3.27 3.47 1.11
C THR A 223 4.54 4.24 0.75
N CYS A 224 5.07 5.07 1.66
CA CYS A 224 6.30 5.82 1.39
C CYS A 224 7.59 4.99 1.57
N GLY A 225 7.48 3.87 2.28
CA GLY A 225 8.53 2.86 2.41
C GLY A 225 8.46 1.82 1.30
N GLY A 226 9.32 0.81 1.39
CA GLY A 226 9.40 -0.26 0.41
C GLY A 226 10.76 -0.93 0.40
N LEU A 227 11.02 -1.72 -0.65
CA LEU A 227 12.32 -2.35 -0.88
C LEU A 227 13.37 -1.28 -1.18
N ASN A 228 14.52 -1.33 -0.50
CA ASN A 228 15.58 -0.38 -0.77
C ASN A 228 16.10 -0.58 -2.19
N THR A 229 16.27 0.53 -2.91
CA THR A 229 16.86 0.51 -4.25
C THR A 229 17.94 1.56 -4.40
N SER A 230 18.90 1.30 -5.28
CA SER A 230 19.72 2.36 -5.88
C SER A 230 18.87 3.31 -6.73
N LEU A 231 19.47 4.39 -7.22
CA LEU A 231 18.80 5.31 -8.17
C LEU A 231 18.40 4.61 -9.48
N ASN A 232 19.05 3.50 -9.81
CA ASN A 232 18.72 2.71 -11.01
C ASN A 232 17.68 1.60 -10.73
N GLY A 233 17.00 1.65 -9.58
CA GLY A 233 15.99 0.66 -9.19
C GLY A 233 16.56 -0.70 -8.74
N LEU A 234 17.87 -0.92 -8.81
CA LEU A 234 18.52 -2.17 -8.37
C LEU A 234 18.40 -2.35 -6.86
N THR A 235 17.98 -3.53 -6.41
CA THR A 235 17.85 -3.92 -5.00
C THR A 235 19.18 -4.48 -4.43
N ASP A 236 19.15 -5.06 -3.23
CA ASP A 236 20.30 -5.80 -2.66
C ASP A 236 20.62 -7.11 -3.40
N ILE A 237 19.76 -7.54 -4.32
CA ILE A 237 19.90 -8.78 -5.09
C ILE A 237 20.16 -8.40 -6.55
N ASP A 238 21.25 -8.95 -7.08
CA ASP A 238 21.63 -8.72 -8.46
C ASP A 238 20.55 -9.23 -9.43
N GLY A 239 20.26 -8.46 -10.48
CA GLY A 239 19.19 -8.79 -11.44
C GLY A 239 17.77 -8.59 -10.91
N LEU A 240 17.59 -8.18 -9.64
CA LEU A 240 16.29 -7.80 -9.09
C LEU A 240 16.18 -6.29 -8.92
N TYR A 241 15.11 -5.75 -9.48
CA TYR A 241 14.77 -4.33 -9.44
C TYR A 241 13.43 -4.11 -8.76
N ALA A 242 13.24 -2.94 -8.16
CA ALA A 242 11.94 -2.48 -7.70
C ALA A 242 11.70 -1.03 -8.15
N VAL A 243 10.48 -0.72 -8.58
CA VAL A 243 10.09 0.62 -9.03
C VAL A 243 8.69 1.01 -8.55
N GLY A 244 8.43 2.31 -8.53
CA GLY A 244 7.16 2.86 -8.06
C GLY A 244 6.95 2.62 -6.57
N GLU A 245 5.69 2.48 -6.14
CA GLU A 245 5.32 2.41 -4.71
C GLU A 245 5.86 1.17 -3.96
N THR A 246 6.30 0.13 -4.67
CA THR A 246 6.95 -1.03 -4.05
C THR A 246 8.38 -0.71 -3.57
N ALA A 247 9.00 0.33 -4.13
CA ALA A 247 10.38 0.71 -3.84
C ALA A 247 10.49 1.84 -2.81
N HIS A 248 11.56 1.79 -2.02
CA HIS A 248 12.06 2.90 -1.25
C HIS A 248 13.26 3.51 -1.98
N THR A 249 13.01 4.64 -2.64
CA THR A 249 14.03 5.42 -3.37
C THR A 249 14.65 6.54 -2.51
N GLY A 250 14.03 6.84 -1.36
CA GLY A 250 14.32 8.00 -0.51
C GLY A 250 13.57 9.28 -0.91
N LEU A 251 12.91 9.34 -2.08
CA LEU A 251 12.24 10.55 -2.58
C LEU A 251 11.19 11.12 -1.60
N HIS A 252 10.39 10.25 -0.99
CA HIS A 252 9.26 10.67 -0.15
C HIS A 252 9.62 10.93 1.31
N GLY A 253 10.81 10.51 1.77
CA GLY A 253 11.20 10.60 3.17
C GLY A 253 10.09 10.11 4.12
N ALA A 254 9.62 11.01 5.00
CA ALA A 254 8.58 10.73 5.99
C ALA A 254 7.14 11.08 5.56
N ASN A 255 6.95 11.69 4.38
CA ASN A 255 5.63 12.04 3.85
C ASN A 255 5.69 12.34 2.35
N ARG A 256 4.82 11.71 1.56
CA ARG A 256 4.72 11.96 0.11
C ARG A 256 4.00 13.28 -0.17
N LEU A 257 4.60 14.12 -1.03
CA LEU A 257 3.92 15.27 -1.64
C LEU A 257 3.00 14.81 -2.78
N ALA A 258 1.81 15.42 -2.89
CA ALA A 258 0.86 15.10 -3.96
C ALA A 258 1.51 15.16 -5.36
N SER A 259 1.06 14.29 -6.26
CA SER A 259 1.56 14.15 -7.65
C SER A 259 2.97 13.59 -7.84
N ASN A 260 3.81 13.50 -6.80
CA ASN A 260 5.16 12.96 -6.94
C ASN A 260 5.21 11.45 -7.20
N SER A 261 4.21 10.67 -6.78
CA SER A 261 4.24 9.21 -6.96
C SER A 261 4.17 8.78 -8.42
N LEU A 262 3.38 9.46 -9.25
CA LEU A 262 3.34 9.14 -10.68
C LEU A 262 4.64 9.54 -11.38
N LEU A 263 5.23 10.68 -10.97
CA LEU A 263 6.51 11.13 -11.49
C LEU A 263 7.65 10.16 -11.13
N GLU A 264 7.67 9.65 -9.90
CA GLU A 264 8.63 8.63 -9.47
C GLU A 264 8.56 7.40 -10.37
N CYS A 265 7.35 6.87 -10.64
CA CYS A 265 7.19 5.73 -11.54
C CYS A 265 7.83 5.99 -12.91
N LEU A 266 7.63 7.17 -13.51
CA LEU A 266 8.15 7.49 -14.83
C LEU A 266 9.68 7.62 -14.83
N VAL A 267 10.23 8.38 -13.89
CA VAL A 267 11.67 8.68 -13.82
C VAL A 267 12.48 7.42 -13.51
N PHE A 268 12.07 6.64 -12.50
CA PHE A 268 12.81 5.45 -12.10
C PHE A 268 12.66 4.31 -13.10
N SER A 269 11.54 4.21 -13.82
CA SER A 269 11.39 3.19 -14.88
C SER A 269 12.40 3.42 -16.02
N GLU A 270 12.59 4.67 -16.45
CA GLU A 270 13.57 5.00 -17.50
C GLU A 270 15.01 4.69 -17.05
N GLN A 271 15.38 5.08 -15.83
CA GLN A 271 16.70 4.81 -15.27
C GLN A 271 16.96 3.30 -15.11
N THR A 272 15.96 2.56 -14.62
CA THR A 272 16.00 1.11 -14.45
C THR A 272 16.22 0.40 -15.78
N VAL A 273 15.46 0.78 -16.81
CA VAL A 273 15.61 0.17 -18.15
C VAL A 273 17.00 0.45 -18.73
N ASN A 274 17.50 1.68 -18.63
CA ASN A 274 18.84 2.01 -19.11
C ASN A 274 19.92 1.17 -18.40
N HIS A 275 19.77 0.96 -17.10
CA HIS A 275 20.68 0.10 -16.33
C HIS A 275 20.61 -1.37 -16.78
N ILE A 276 19.40 -1.92 -16.91
CA ILE A 276 19.18 -3.30 -17.38
C ILE A 276 19.83 -3.52 -18.75
N LEU A 277 19.60 -2.60 -19.69
CA LEU A 277 20.15 -2.67 -21.05
C LEU A 277 21.68 -2.56 -21.09
N SER A 278 22.30 -1.94 -20.09
CA SER A 278 23.76 -1.84 -19.95
C SER A 278 24.40 -2.99 -19.18
N SER A 279 23.60 -3.79 -18.47
CA SER A 279 24.08 -4.90 -17.65
C SER A 279 24.42 -6.11 -18.52
N THR A 280 25.50 -6.82 -18.16
CA THR A 280 25.88 -8.09 -18.80
C THR A 280 25.47 -9.31 -17.97
N GLN A 281 24.79 -9.10 -16.84
CA GLN A 281 24.43 -10.17 -15.91
C GLN A 281 23.30 -11.02 -16.47
N ASN A 282 23.53 -12.32 -16.59
CA ASN A 282 22.58 -13.27 -17.14
C ASN A 282 22.63 -14.54 -16.30
N CYS A 283 21.58 -14.80 -15.51
CA CYS A 283 21.35 -16.12 -14.93
C CYS A 283 20.68 -17.03 -15.98
N LEU A 284 21.47 -17.76 -16.76
CA LEU A 284 20.98 -18.69 -17.80
C LEU A 284 20.92 -20.14 -17.35
N GLU A 285 21.34 -20.43 -16.11
CA GLU A 285 21.23 -21.78 -15.61
C GLU A 285 19.76 -22.20 -15.45
N PRO A 286 19.41 -23.47 -15.74
CA PRO A 286 18.06 -23.97 -15.52
C PRO A 286 17.59 -23.73 -14.09
N ILE A 287 16.37 -23.22 -13.96
CA ILE A 287 15.66 -23.09 -12.70
C ILE A 287 14.90 -24.39 -12.39
N LYS A 288 14.63 -24.65 -11.11
CA LYS A 288 13.83 -25.80 -10.70
C LYS A 288 12.35 -25.46 -10.86
N GLU A 289 11.56 -26.46 -11.21
CA GLU A 289 10.10 -26.36 -11.15
C GLU A 289 9.61 -26.39 -9.70
N TRP A 290 8.40 -25.88 -9.49
CA TRP A 290 7.73 -25.88 -8.21
C TRP A 290 7.31 -27.31 -7.80
N ASP A 291 7.59 -27.70 -6.55
CA ASP A 291 7.28 -29.04 -6.03
C ASP A 291 5.96 -29.02 -5.26
N GLU A 292 4.88 -29.46 -5.90
CA GLU A 292 3.56 -29.62 -5.28
C GLU A 292 3.31 -31.04 -4.72
N SER A 293 4.30 -31.93 -4.77
CA SER A 293 4.07 -33.36 -4.47
C SER A 293 3.71 -33.65 -3.00
N ARG A 294 3.94 -32.69 -2.11
CA ARG A 294 3.81 -32.83 -0.65
C ARG A 294 2.67 -32.04 -0.03
N VAL A 295 1.88 -31.34 -0.83
CA VAL A 295 0.76 -30.52 -0.36
C VAL A 295 -0.58 -31.14 -0.70
N THR A 296 -1.59 -30.83 0.10
CA THR A 296 -2.98 -31.31 -0.08
C THR A 296 -3.94 -30.15 -0.35
N ASP A 297 -5.13 -30.45 -0.85
CA ASP A 297 -6.19 -29.44 -0.95
C ASP A 297 -6.72 -29.13 0.45
N SER A 298 -7.09 -27.87 0.72
CA SER A 298 -7.60 -27.45 2.02
C SER A 298 -9.10 -27.16 1.98
N ASP A 299 -9.79 -27.47 3.08
CA ASP A 299 -11.19 -27.13 3.32
C ASP A 299 -11.37 -25.85 4.18
N GLU A 300 -10.30 -25.10 4.47
CA GLU A 300 -10.30 -24.01 5.47
C GLU A 300 -10.27 -22.58 4.90
N GLU A 301 -10.84 -22.35 3.71
CA GLU A 301 -10.94 -20.99 3.11
C GLU A 301 -11.58 -19.96 4.06
N VAL A 302 -12.51 -20.41 4.92
CA VAL A 302 -13.17 -19.56 5.93
C VAL A 302 -12.20 -18.99 6.95
N ILE A 303 -11.13 -19.73 7.30
CA ILE A 303 -10.10 -19.27 8.25
C ILE A 303 -9.24 -18.18 7.61
N ILE A 304 -8.86 -18.35 6.34
CA ILE A 304 -8.12 -17.33 5.59
C ILE A 304 -8.89 -16.00 5.57
N ALA A 305 -10.19 -16.04 5.26
CA ALA A 305 -11.04 -14.87 5.26
C ALA A 305 -11.13 -14.20 6.65
N HIS A 306 -11.25 -14.99 7.73
CA HIS A 306 -11.25 -14.47 9.10
C HIS A 306 -9.93 -13.80 9.47
N ASN A 307 -8.80 -14.44 9.17
CA ASN A 307 -7.48 -13.91 9.48
C ASN A 307 -7.19 -12.62 8.70
N TRP A 308 -7.69 -12.52 7.47
CA TRP A 308 -7.62 -11.31 6.66
C TRP A 308 -8.39 -10.15 7.30
N ASP A 309 -9.61 -10.41 7.78
CA ASP A 309 -10.44 -9.43 8.48
C ASP A 309 -9.83 -9.01 9.83
N GLU A 310 -9.31 -9.96 10.61
CA GLU A 310 -8.64 -9.70 11.88
C GLU A 310 -7.43 -8.79 11.68
N LEU A 311 -6.55 -9.13 10.75
CA LEU A 311 -5.34 -8.38 10.41
C LEU A 311 -5.65 -6.90 10.15
N ARG A 312 -6.58 -6.64 9.22
CA ARG A 312 -6.90 -5.29 8.78
C ARG A 312 -7.52 -4.45 9.89
N ARG A 313 -8.32 -5.07 10.76
CA ARG A 313 -8.95 -4.41 11.91
C ARG A 313 -7.92 -4.01 12.96
N PHE A 314 -7.01 -4.90 13.34
CA PHE A 314 -6.02 -4.51 14.36
C PHE A 314 -4.94 -3.58 13.80
N MET A 315 -4.59 -3.69 12.50
CA MET A 315 -3.69 -2.73 11.85
C MET A 315 -4.27 -1.32 11.89
N TRP A 316 -5.56 -1.17 11.61
CA TRP A 316 -6.28 0.11 11.78
C TRP A 316 -6.24 0.61 13.23
N ASN A 317 -6.57 -0.25 14.20
CA ASN A 317 -6.71 0.14 15.61
C ASN A 317 -5.38 0.42 16.31
N TYR A 318 -4.32 -0.30 15.95
CA TYR A 318 -3.04 -0.29 16.68
C TYR A 318 -1.90 0.37 15.91
N VAL A 319 -1.93 0.34 14.57
CA VAL A 319 -0.84 0.80 13.69
C VAL A 319 -1.31 1.91 12.74
N GLY A 320 -2.51 2.47 12.98
CA GLY A 320 -3.08 3.57 12.22
C GLY A 320 -2.42 4.93 12.45
N ILE A 321 -3.22 5.98 12.40
CA ILE A 321 -2.76 7.38 12.34
C ILE A 321 -2.07 7.84 13.63
N VAL A 322 -2.66 7.53 14.80
CA VAL A 322 -2.08 7.83 16.12
C VAL A 322 -1.63 6.55 16.81
N ARG A 323 -0.33 6.49 17.13
CA ARG A 323 0.35 5.29 17.63
C ARG A 323 0.83 5.46 19.07
N THR A 324 1.06 4.31 19.72
CA THR A 324 1.71 4.19 21.02
C THR A 324 2.51 2.88 21.00
N THR A 325 3.59 2.81 21.75
CA THR A 325 4.43 1.62 21.94
C THR A 325 3.58 0.42 22.36
N LYS A 326 2.69 0.61 23.35
CA LYS A 326 1.76 -0.45 23.81
C LYS A 326 0.83 -0.98 22.72
N ARG A 327 0.37 -0.12 21.81
CA ARG A 327 -0.46 -0.54 20.66
C ARG A 327 0.37 -1.30 19.64
N LEU A 328 1.56 -0.81 19.33
CA LEU A 328 2.47 -1.48 18.39
C LEU A 328 2.89 -2.87 18.89
N GLU A 329 3.23 -3.03 20.17
CA GLU A 329 3.53 -4.34 20.79
C GLU A 329 2.33 -5.29 20.72
N ARG A 330 1.09 -4.79 20.91
CA ARG A 330 -0.13 -5.60 20.75
C ARG A 330 -0.35 -6.06 19.31
N ALA A 331 0.04 -5.27 18.33
CA ALA A 331 -0.02 -5.64 16.91
C ALA A 331 1.07 -6.68 16.60
N GLU A 332 2.31 -6.47 17.05
CA GLU A 332 3.41 -7.41 16.89
C GLU A 332 3.08 -8.80 17.42
N HIS A 333 2.50 -8.90 18.63
CA HIS A 333 2.08 -10.18 19.20
C HIS A 333 1.03 -10.92 18.35
N ARG A 334 0.06 -10.19 17.78
CA ARG A 334 -0.97 -10.80 16.91
C ARG A 334 -0.41 -11.24 15.58
N LEU A 335 0.44 -10.41 14.98
CA LEU A 335 1.13 -10.73 13.74
C LEU A 335 1.99 -11.98 13.87
N LYS A 336 2.63 -12.20 15.02
CA LYS A 336 3.39 -13.42 15.29
C LYS A 336 2.51 -14.67 15.32
N LEU A 337 1.32 -14.59 15.93
CA LEU A 337 0.36 -15.70 15.94
C LEU A 337 -0.11 -16.04 14.52
N LEU A 338 -0.49 -15.02 13.74
CA LEU A 338 -0.89 -15.20 12.35
C LEU A 338 0.24 -15.78 11.48
N GLU A 339 1.48 -15.33 11.68
CA GLU A 339 2.65 -15.88 10.97
C GLU A 339 2.84 -17.37 11.26
N GLU A 340 2.71 -17.79 12.53
CA GLU A 340 2.82 -19.19 12.93
C GLU A 340 1.72 -20.05 12.29
N GLU A 341 0.47 -19.59 12.33
CA GLU A 341 -0.67 -20.27 11.68
C GLU A 341 -0.50 -20.39 10.16
N ILE A 342 -0.11 -19.30 9.49
CA ILE A 342 0.08 -19.26 8.03
C ILE A 342 1.22 -20.17 7.63
N ARG A 343 2.33 -20.21 8.38
CA ARG A 343 3.47 -21.09 8.07
C ARG A 343 3.05 -22.55 8.11
N ASP A 344 2.33 -22.94 9.15
CA ASP A 344 1.87 -24.32 9.32
C ASP A 344 0.91 -24.69 8.16
N TYR A 345 0.00 -23.78 7.80
CA TYR A 345 -0.92 -23.98 6.67
C TYR A 345 -0.20 -24.06 5.32
N TYR A 346 0.66 -23.08 5.01
CA TYR A 346 1.40 -22.99 3.75
C TYR A 346 2.32 -24.20 3.51
N SER A 347 2.82 -24.84 4.57
CA SER A 347 3.68 -26.02 4.46
C SER A 347 2.93 -27.30 4.08
N ASN A 348 1.61 -27.36 4.31
CA ASN A 348 0.80 -28.57 4.19
C ASN A 348 -0.25 -28.51 3.06
N PHE A 349 -0.60 -27.31 2.59
CA PHE A 349 -1.67 -27.10 1.64
C PHE A 349 -1.21 -26.43 0.34
N LYS A 350 -1.96 -26.68 -0.75
CA LYS A 350 -1.73 -26.00 -2.02
C LYS A 350 -1.86 -24.50 -1.86
N VAL A 351 -1.05 -23.78 -2.63
CA VAL A 351 -1.06 -22.33 -2.64
C VAL A 351 -2.29 -21.82 -3.40
N THR A 352 -3.08 -20.97 -2.75
CA THR A 352 -4.18 -20.25 -3.37
C THR A 352 -3.87 -18.76 -3.38
N ARG A 353 -4.52 -17.99 -4.26
CA ARG A 353 -4.35 -16.53 -4.28
C ARG A 353 -4.59 -15.92 -2.90
N ASP A 354 -5.70 -16.28 -2.26
CA ASP A 354 -6.11 -15.66 -0.99
C ASP A 354 -5.13 -16.01 0.15
N LEU A 355 -4.56 -17.23 0.14
CA LEU A 355 -3.48 -17.60 1.07
C LEU A 355 -2.20 -16.77 0.82
N LEU A 356 -1.81 -16.57 -0.43
CA LEU A 356 -0.64 -15.78 -0.80
C LEU A 356 -0.81 -14.31 -0.38
N GLU A 357 -1.98 -13.74 -0.65
CA GLU A 357 -2.31 -12.38 -0.23
C GLU A 357 -2.26 -12.23 1.31
N LEU A 358 -2.85 -13.17 2.05
CA LEU A 358 -2.81 -13.16 3.51
C LEU A 358 -1.37 -13.26 4.04
N ARG A 359 -0.55 -14.18 3.49
CA ARG A 359 0.86 -14.35 3.83
C ARG A 359 1.63 -13.05 3.61
N ASN A 360 1.47 -12.44 2.43
CA ASN A 360 2.14 -11.19 2.09
C ASN A 360 1.70 -10.04 2.99
N LEU A 361 0.39 -9.92 3.27
CA LEU A 361 -0.16 -8.89 4.14
C LEU A 361 0.35 -8.98 5.58
N VAL A 362 0.46 -10.18 6.14
CA VAL A 362 1.03 -10.39 7.48
C VAL A 362 2.49 -9.96 7.50
N GLU A 363 3.28 -10.36 6.51
CA GLU A 363 4.71 -10.05 6.45
C GLU A 363 4.98 -8.55 6.27
N VAL A 364 4.28 -7.87 5.36
CA VAL A 364 4.42 -6.40 5.24
C VAL A 364 3.93 -5.69 6.49
N SER A 365 2.89 -6.19 7.16
CA SER A 365 2.39 -5.63 8.42
C SER A 365 3.42 -5.76 9.54
N GLN A 366 4.15 -6.88 9.60
CA GLN A 366 5.28 -7.05 10.51
C GLN A 366 6.38 -6.02 10.23
N LEU A 367 6.72 -5.78 8.96
CA LEU A 367 7.71 -4.76 8.59
C LEU A 367 7.25 -3.35 9.00
N ILE A 368 5.98 -3.01 8.77
CA ILE A 368 5.38 -1.73 9.21
C ILE A 368 5.52 -1.57 10.73
N VAL A 369 5.11 -2.57 11.50
CA VAL A 369 5.17 -2.53 12.97
C VAL A 369 6.61 -2.47 13.47
N ARG A 370 7.52 -3.26 12.89
CA ARG A 370 8.94 -3.30 13.26
C ARG A 370 9.62 -1.96 13.00
N CYS A 371 9.35 -1.31 11.86
CA CYS A 371 9.87 0.03 11.62
C CYS A 371 9.23 1.06 12.58
N ALA A 372 7.93 0.96 12.84
CA ALA A 372 7.25 1.87 13.76
C ALA A 372 7.78 1.76 15.21
N LEU A 373 8.10 0.55 15.69
CA LEU A 373 8.65 0.32 17.02
C LEU A 373 10.08 0.89 17.17
N GLN A 374 10.87 0.86 16.10
CA GLN A 374 12.25 1.39 16.10
C GLN A 374 12.28 2.93 16.17
N ARG A 375 11.30 3.62 15.60
CA ARG A 375 11.27 5.09 15.59
C ARG A 375 10.83 5.65 16.95
N LYS A 376 11.74 6.36 17.62
CA LYS A 376 11.51 7.00 18.94
C LYS A 376 11.34 8.51 18.83
N GLU A 377 10.55 8.95 17.85
CA GLU A 377 10.18 10.34 17.56
C GLU A 377 8.85 10.38 16.79
N SER A 378 8.23 11.55 16.69
CA SER A 378 7.12 11.79 15.77
C SER A 378 7.59 12.63 14.59
N ARG A 379 7.45 12.09 13.38
CA ARG A 379 7.92 12.72 12.14
C ARG A 379 7.00 12.37 10.99
N GLY A 380 6.48 13.38 10.29
CA GLY A 380 5.64 13.19 9.11
C GLY A 380 4.44 12.27 9.40
N LEU A 381 4.39 11.15 8.70
CA LEU A 381 3.29 10.18 8.79
C LEU A 381 3.39 9.22 9.99
N HIS A 382 4.53 9.19 10.69
CA HIS A 382 4.66 8.48 11.95
C HIS A 382 4.39 9.43 13.12
N PHE A 383 3.27 9.25 13.81
CA PHE A 383 2.92 10.02 15.00
C PHE A 383 2.71 9.09 16.20
N SER A 384 3.59 9.19 17.19
CA SER A 384 3.55 8.42 18.43
C SER A 384 3.37 9.34 19.63
N THR A 385 2.35 9.11 20.45
CA THR A 385 2.12 9.95 21.64
C THR A 385 3.15 9.70 22.74
N ASP A 386 3.87 8.56 22.69
CA ASP A 386 4.97 8.28 23.62
C ASP A 386 6.24 9.06 23.26
N TYR A 387 6.36 9.50 22.00
CA TYR A 387 7.50 10.25 21.47
C TYR A 387 6.98 11.42 20.60
N PRO A 388 6.36 12.44 21.19
CA PRO A 388 5.67 13.50 20.43
C PRO A 388 6.62 14.45 19.69
N ASP A 389 7.87 14.54 20.15
CA ASP A 389 8.86 15.48 19.61
C ASP A 389 9.59 14.92 18.38
N LEU A 390 10.08 15.84 17.55
CA LEU A 390 11.02 15.53 16.48
C LEU A 390 12.40 15.19 17.08
N GLY A 391 12.98 14.08 16.64
CA GLY A 391 14.37 13.75 16.90
C GLY A 391 15.33 14.71 16.19
N MET A 392 16.54 14.84 16.74
CA MET A 392 17.55 15.78 16.26
C MET A 392 18.01 15.49 14.82
N THR A 393 18.05 14.21 14.44
CA THR A 393 18.56 13.78 13.13
C THR A 393 17.49 12.99 12.40
N ALA A 394 17.16 13.42 11.18
CA ALA A 394 16.30 12.65 10.31
C ALA A 394 17.05 11.40 9.80
N SER A 395 16.47 10.23 10.00
CA SER A 395 17.02 8.96 9.54
C SER A 395 15.93 8.04 9.02
N ASN A 396 16.28 7.23 8.03
CA ASN A 396 15.45 6.13 7.57
C ASN A 396 15.47 5.01 8.62
N THR A 397 14.36 4.31 8.74
CA THR A 397 14.30 3.09 9.56
C THR A 397 14.39 1.89 8.65
N THR A 398 15.53 1.21 8.67
CA THR A 398 15.84 0.09 7.78
C THR A 398 15.77 -1.23 8.52
N CYS A 399 15.06 -2.19 7.94
CA CYS A 399 15.07 -3.59 8.34
C CYS A 399 15.94 -4.38 7.36
N HIS A 400 16.79 -5.25 7.90
CA HIS A 400 17.51 -6.24 7.14
C HIS A 400 16.91 -7.63 7.44
N PRO A 401 16.70 -8.48 6.43
CA PRO A 401 16.30 -9.86 6.67
C PRO A 401 17.38 -10.59 7.47
N LYS A 402 16.96 -11.57 8.27
CA LYS A 402 17.91 -12.36 9.06
C LYS A 402 18.74 -13.21 8.09
N ALA A 403 20.07 -13.18 8.26
CA ALA A 403 21.02 -13.97 7.49
C ALA A 403 20.84 -15.48 7.71
#